data_AF-A0A821J0M1-F1
#
_entry.id   AF-A0A821J0M1-F1
#
_cell.length_a   1.000
_cell.length_b   1.000
_cell.length_c   1.000
_cell.angle_alpha   90.00
_cell.angle_beta   90.00
_cell.angle_gamma   90.00
#
_symmetry.space_group_name_H-M   'P 1'
#
loop_
_entity.id
_entity.type
_entity.pdbx_description
1 polymer ?
#
loop_
_entity_poly.entity_id
_entity_poly.type
_entity_poly.pdbx_seq_one_letter_code
_entity_poly.pdbx_strand_id
1 'polypeptide(L)' 'MAIDPSKISTSITPFAMIDEHSALPQEQEILFTMHTVFRVGEITPVAKNSRLWEVQLTITDESDPQLAGLTDCIKQE' A
#
# COMPACT_ATOMS: atom_id res chain seq x y z
N MET A 1 0.03 -10.31 12.61
CA MET A 1 0.13 -9.68 11.27
C MET A 1 1.59 -9.84 10.87
N ALA A 2 1.89 -10.43 9.72
CA ALA A 2 3.25 -10.65 9.25
C ALA A 2 3.43 -9.91 7.93
N ILE A 3 4.53 -9.17 7.79
CA ILE A 3 4.89 -8.52 6.53
C ILE A 3 5.45 -9.60 5.60
N ASP A 4 4.93 -9.69 4.38
CA ASP A 4 5.42 -10.59 3.33
C ASP A 4 5.99 -9.77 2.16
N PRO A 5 7.32 -9.55 2.12
CA PRO A 5 7.96 -8.74 1.09
C PRO A 5 7.80 -9.30 -0.32
N SER A 6 7.57 -10.61 -0.46
CA SER A 6 7.41 -11.26 -1.77
C SER A 6 6.16 -10.79 -2.51
N LYS A 7 5.18 -10.23 -1.79
CA LYS A 7 3.98 -9.63 -2.36
C LYS A 7 4.21 -8.21 -2.89
N ILE A 8 5.33 -7.59 -2.52
CA ILE A 8 5.69 -6.20 -2.83
C ILE A 8 6.81 -6.15 -3.88
N SER A 9 7.57 -7.24 -4.04
CA SER A 9 8.77 -7.31 -4.90
C SER A 9 8.54 -7.12 -6.41
N THR A 10 7.28 -7.07 -6.86
CA THR A 10 6.92 -6.79 -8.25
C THR A 10 6.79 -5.29 -8.54
N SER A 11 6.81 -4.44 -7.50
CA SER A 11 6.76 -2.98 -7.63
C SER A 11 8.15 -2.39 -7.90
N ILE A 12 8.21 -1.36 -8.74
CA ILE A 12 9.41 -0.54 -8.94
C ILE A 12 9.68 0.42 -7.78
N THR A 13 8.73 0.57 -6.85
CA THR A 13 8.86 1.46 -5.70
C THR A 13 9.89 0.91 -4.70
N PRO A 14 10.97 1.67 -4.40
CA PRO A 14 11.94 1.24 -3.40
C PRO A 14 11.33 1.16 -2.01
N PHE A 15 11.69 0.12 -1.27
CA PHE A 15 11.32 -0.07 0.13
C PHE A 15 12.46 -0.71 0.92
N ALA A 16 12.42 -0.60 2.24
CA ALA A 16 13.35 -1.24 3.15
C ALA A 16 12.61 -1.85 4.34
N MET A 17 13.03 -3.04 4.77
CA MET A 17 12.68 -3.56 6.09
C MET A 17 13.61 -2.91 7.10
N ILE A 18 13.06 -2.30 8.15
CA ILE A 18 13.85 -1.55 9.16
C ILE A 18 13.63 -2.08 10.57
N ASP A 19 13.23 -3.35 10.70
CA ASP A 19 13.01 -4.05 11.98
C ASP A 19 14.19 -3.87 12.95
N GLU A 20 15.44 -3.95 12.47
CA GLU A 20 16.66 -3.80 13.27
C GLU A 20 17.00 -2.35 13.66
N HIS A 21 16.29 -1.38 13.08
CA HIS A 21 16.49 0.06 13.27
C HIS A 21 15.26 0.75 13.88
N SER A 22 14.19 0.01 14.14
CA SER A 22 12.98 0.57 14.74
C SER A 22 13.21 0.92 16.21
N ALA A 23 12.52 1.97 16.68
CA ALA A 23 12.54 2.35 18.09
C ALA A 23 11.83 1.31 18.97
N LEU A 24 10.99 0.46 18.38
CA LEU A 24 10.20 -0.57 19.05
C LEU A 24 10.63 -1.96 18.57
N PRO A 25 11.44 -2.70 19.34
CA PRO A 25 12.03 -3.98 18.91
C PRO A 25 11.03 -5.12 18.63
N GLN A 26 9.77 -4.96 19.03
CA GLN A 26 8.73 -5.98 18.82
C GLN A 26 7.89 -5.74 17.56
N GLU A 27 8.08 -4.62 16.87
CA GLU A 27 7.33 -4.28 15.66
C GLU A 27 8.05 -4.76 14.42
N GLN A 28 7.27 -5.14 13.40
CA GLN A 28 7.79 -5.31 12.04
C GLN A 28 7.48 -4.04 11.27
N GLU A 29 8.49 -3.46 10.64
CA GLU A 29 8.40 -2.15 10.01
C GLU A 29 8.99 -2.17 8.60
N ILE A 30 8.17 -1.69 7.66
CA ILE A 30 8.56 -1.48 6.27
C ILE A 30 8.50 0.02 5.96
N LEU A 31 9.62 0.56 5.51
CA LEU A 31 9.76 1.94 5.09
C LEU A 31 9.67 2.02 3.57
N PHE A 32 8.66 2.74 3.08
CA PHE A 32 8.55 3.10 1.67
C PHE A 32 9.21 4.45 1.42
N THR A 33 9.73 4.67 0.21
CA THR A 33 10.18 6.02 -0.17
C THR A 33 9.02 7.02 -0.15
N MET A 34 9.35 8.29 0.08
CA MET A 34 8.38 9.37 -0.06
C MET A 34 7.73 9.35 -1.45
N HIS A 35 6.48 9.82 -1.52
CA HIS A 35 5.65 9.83 -2.74
C HIS A 35 5.25 8.44 -3.27
N THR A 36 5.35 7.39 -2.43
CA THR A 36 4.72 6.11 -2.74
C THR A 36 3.19 6.26 -2.73
N VAL A 37 2.55 5.83 -3.80
CA VAL A 37 1.10 5.88 -3.96
C VAL A 37 0.51 4.49 -3.74
N PHE A 38 -0.59 4.45 -2.98
CA PHE A 38 -1.36 3.24 -2.76
C PHE A 38 -2.77 3.44 -3.31
N ARG A 39 -3.23 2.50 -4.13
CA ARG A 39 -4.63 2.39 -4.52
C ARG A 39 -5.40 1.71 -3.39
N VAL A 40 -6.48 2.35 -2.97
CA VAL A 40 -7.42 1.79 -1.99
C VAL A 40 -8.31 0.77 -2.70
N GLY A 41 -8.29 -0.47 -2.22
CA GLY A 41 -9.16 -1.54 -2.67
C GLY A 41 -10.36 -1.71 -1.74
N GLU A 42 -10.60 -2.95 -1.31
CA GLU A 42 -11.71 -3.27 -0.43
C GLU A 42 -11.52 -2.66 0.97
N ILE A 43 -12.61 -2.15 1.53
CA ILE A 43 -12.67 -1.61 2.89
C ILE A 43 -13.71 -2.43 3.65
N THR A 44 -13.27 -3.21 4.64
CA THR A 44 -14.14 -4.10 5.41
C THR A 44 -14.13 -3.74 6.88
N PRO A 45 -15.29 -3.73 7.57
CA PRO A 45 -15.32 -3.49 9.00
C PRO A 45 -14.72 -4.69 9.74
N VAL A 46 -13.89 -4.44 10.75
CA VAL A 46 -13.33 -5.52 11.57
C VAL A 46 -14.45 -6.05 12.48
N ALA A 47 -14.85 -7.30 12.27
CA ALA A 47 -16.04 -7.89 12.91
C ALA A 47 -16.10 -7.75 14.44
N LYS A 48 -14.96 -7.64 15.12
CA LYS A 48 -14.86 -7.53 16.59
C LYS A 48 -14.84 -6.09 17.12
N ASN A 49 -14.76 -5.08 16.25
CA ASN A 49 -14.71 -3.68 16.64
C ASN A 49 -15.33 -2.81 15.56
N SER A 50 -16.55 -2.32 15.81
CA SER A 50 -17.33 -1.49 14.88
C SER A 50 -16.68 -0.14 14.54
N ARG A 51 -15.58 0.23 15.19
CA ARG A 51 -14.81 1.45 14.92
C ARG A 51 -13.51 1.20 14.15
N LEU A 52 -13.18 -0.05 13.84
CA LEU A 52 -12.00 -0.41 13.07
C LEU A 52 -12.39 -0.95 11.70
N TRP A 53 -11.60 -0.56 10.70
CA TRP A 53 -11.77 -0.98 9.32
C TRP A 53 -10.45 -1.54 8.81
N GLU A 54 -10.50 -2.68 8.15
CA GLU A 54 -9.41 -3.22 7.37
C GLU A 54 -9.50 -2.64 5.95
N VAL A 55 -8.39 -2.10 5.47
CA VAL A 55 -8.30 -1.48 4.15
C VAL A 55 -7.25 -2.24 3.36
N GLN A 56 -7.62 -2.79 2.22
CA GLN A 56 -6.67 -3.36 1.28
C GLN A 56 -6.00 -2.23 0.51
N LEU A 57 -4.67 -2.16 0.60
CA LEU A 57 -3.85 -1.22 -0.14
C LEU A 57 -2.99 -1.97 -1.15
N THR A 58 -2.94 -1.47 -2.39
CA THR A 58 -2.07 -2.00 -3.44
C THR A 58 -1.14 -0.90 -3.91
N ILE A 59 0.17 -1.15 -3.94
CA ILE A 59 1.12 -0.19 -4.51
C ILE A 59 0.80 -0.02 -6.01
N THR A 60 0.83 1.22 -6.45
CA THR A 60 0.51 1.59 -7.83
C THR A 60 1.52 2.61 -8.34
N ASP A 61 1.61 2.73 -9.65
CA ASP A 61 2.48 3.67 -10.35
C ASP A 61 1.79 4.16 -11.64
N GLU A 62 2.50 4.94 -12.46
CA GLU A 62 1.95 5.51 -13.70
C GLU A 62 1.54 4.45 -14.75
N SER A 63 1.97 3.20 -14.58
CA SER A 63 1.61 2.09 -15.47
C SER A 63 0.31 1.38 -15.07
N ASP A 64 -0.34 1.79 -13.96
CA ASP A 64 -1.61 1.21 -13.53
C ASP A 64 -2.71 1.47 -14.57
N PRO A 65 -3.26 0.41 -15.20
CA PRO A 65 -4.25 0.57 -16.27
C PRO A 65 -5.52 1.29 -15.84
N GLN A 66 -5.90 1.20 -14.56
CA GLN A 66 -7.07 1.91 -14.04
C GLN A 66 -6.81 3.40 -13.90
N LEU A 67 -5.60 3.79 -13.47
CA LEU A 67 -5.20 5.20 -13.41
C LEU A 67 -5.04 5.80 -14.81
N ALA A 68 -4.48 5.03 -15.75
CA ALA A 68 -4.39 5.43 -17.15
C ALA A 68 -5.78 5.68 -17.76
N GLY A 69 -6.72 4.73 -17.57
CA GLY A 69 -8.09 4.87 -18.04
C GLY A 69 -8.83 6.08 -17.44
N LEU A 70 -8.68 6.30 -16.13
CA LEU A 70 -9.26 7.47 -15.46
C LEU A 70 -8.69 8.78 -16.02
N THR A 71 -7.38 8.83 -16.22
CA THR A 71 -6.68 10.01 -16.76
C THR A 71 -7.19 10.34 -18.16
N ASP A 72 -7.39 9.34 -19.02
CA ASP A 72 -7.89 9.54 -20.37
C ASP A 72 -9.35 10.00 -20.39
N CYS A 73 -10.20 9.49 -19.51
CA CYS A 73 -11.57 9.98 -19.35
C CYS A 73 -11.59 11.47 -18.96
N ILE A 74 -10.79 11.86 -17.95
CA ILE A 74 -10.74 13.26 -17.49
C ILE A 74 -10.24 14.20 -18.59
N LYS A 75 -9.30 13.76 -19.44
CA LYS A 75 -8.82 14.56 -20.59
C LYS A 75 -9.87 14.78 -21.68
N GLN A 76 -10.90 13.94 -21.73
CA GLN A 76 -11.97 14.02 -22.72
C GLN A 76 -13.18 14.84 -22.24
N GLU A 77 -13.24 15.22 -20.97
CA GLU A 77 -14.20 16.18 -20.40
C GLU A 77 -13.74 17.63 -20.61
#